data_AF-A0A6V7M6L1-F1
#
_entry.id   AF-A0A6V7M6L1-F1
#
_cell.length_a   1.000
_cell.length_b   1.000
_cell.length_c   1.000
_cell.angle_alpha   90.00
_cell.angle_beta   90.00
_cell.angle_gamma   90.00
#
_symmetry.space_group_name_H-M   'P 1'
#
loop_
_entity.id
_entity.type
_entity.pdbx_description
1 polymer ?
#
loop_
_entity_poly.entity_id
_entity_poly.type
_entity_poly.pdbx_seq_one_letter_code
_entity_poly.pdbx_strand_id
1 'polypeptide(L)'
;FPKAIRTFDGGLIPYNIESSWTLISGDCIYGTYAVFVKKTDGILQWRIMSGNNEIELTPKSDGYILKINGERAENIEPMIGIRIPTTGRWEFRISPYGSTFIIELSNKLVSLVYSSDSVTLIASDFLQGKMMGLCGRMDGTHKTLLPKAYHLSDV
;
A
#
# COMPACT_ATOMS: atom_id res chain seq x y z
N PHE A 1 10.89 -4.47 12.72
CA PHE A 1 10.86 -3.39 11.70
C PHE A 1 11.47 -3.89 10.41
N PRO A 2 10.89 -3.59 9.24
CA PRO A 2 11.42 -4.10 7.99
C PRO A 2 12.72 -3.38 7.70
N LYS A 3 13.81 -4.16 7.71
CA LYS A 3 15.15 -3.73 7.30
C LYS A 3 15.50 -4.26 5.92
N ALA A 4 14.51 -4.84 5.24
CA ALA A 4 14.65 -5.47 3.95
C ALA A 4 13.33 -5.42 3.20
N ILE A 5 13.43 -5.48 1.88
CA ILE A 5 12.32 -5.64 0.96
C ILE A 5 12.45 -7.01 0.32
N ARG A 6 11.31 -7.71 0.24
CA ARG A 6 11.17 -8.89 -0.59
C ARG A 6 10.44 -8.49 -1.87
N THR A 7 11.12 -8.56 -3.01
CA THR A 7 10.55 -8.24 -4.33
C THR A 7 9.63 -9.37 -4.81
N PHE A 8 8.80 -9.09 -5.81
CA PHE A 8 7.98 -10.12 -6.48
C PHE A 8 8.83 -11.20 -7.16
N ASP A 9 10.08 -10.88 -7.51
CA ASP A 9 11.02 -11.81 -8.14
C ASP A 9 11.76 -12.70 -7.12
N GLY A 10 11.43 -12.55 -5.82
CA GLY A 10 12.00 -13.32 -4.72
C GLY A 10 13.30 -12.76 -4.16
N GLY A 11 13.74 -11.57 -4.59
CA GLY A 11 14.93 -10.92 -4.06
C GLY A 11 14.71 -10.37 -2.65
N LEU A 12 15.62 -10.66 -1.71
CA LEU A 12 15.61 -10.11 -0.36
C LEU A 12 16.75 -9.09 -0.23
N ILE A 13 16.39 -7.81 -0.18
CA ILE A 13 17.35 -6.71 -0.35
C ILE A 13 17.28 -5.79 0.86
N PRO A 14 18.40 -5.52 1.56
CA PRO A 14 18.41 -4.58 2.67
C PRO A 14 17.95 -3.19 2.23
N TYR A 15 16.96 -2.65 2.93
CA TYR A 15 16.44 -1.31 2.70
C TYR A 15 15.74 -0.81 3.95
N ASN A 16 15.95 0.46 4.29
CA ASN A 16 15.30 1.11 5.40
C ASN A 16 14.27 2.10 4.88
N ILE A 17 13.00 1.90 5.24
CA ILE A 17 11.91 2.82 4.89
C ILE A 17 12.15 4.16 5.59
N GLU A 18 12.13 5.24 4.81
CA GLU A 18 12.31 6.61 5.26
C GLU A 18 11.01 7.22 5.82
N SER A 19 11.10 8.44 6.35
CA SER A 19 9.93 9.23 6.78
C SER A 19 9.16 9.85 5.62
N SER A 20 9.73 9.85 4.41
CA SER A 20 9.08 10.27 3.18
C SER A 20 8.18 9.15 2.62
N TRP A 21 7.06 9.53 1.97
CA TRP A 21 6.19 8.57 1.29
C TRP A 21 6.94 7.95 0.10
N THR A 22 7.24 6.66 0.21
CA THR A 22 8.00 5.90 -0.76
C THR A 22 7.11 4.92 -1.51
N LEU A 23 7.13 4.93 -2.84
CA LEU A 23 6.36 4.02 -3.69
C LEU A 23 6.91 2.59 -3.59
N ILE A 24 6.14 1.69 -3.01
CA ILE A 24 6.50 0.27 -2.97
C ILE A 24 5.95 -0.49 -4.18
N SER A 25 4.81 -0.04 -4.72
CA SER A 25 4.25 -0.64 -5.92
C SER A 25 3.24 0.29 -6.59
N GLY A 26 3.25 0.38 -7.91
CA GLY A 26 2.20 1.01 -8.69
C GLY A 26 2.14 0.48 -10.11
N ASP A 27 0.99 0.60 -10.75
CA ASP A 27 0.81 0.29 -12.17
C ASP A 27 1.31 1.46 -13.02
N CYS A 28 2.44 1.27 -13.71
CA CYS A 28 3.10 2.32 -14.49
C CYS A 28 2.60 2.43 -15.92
N ILE A 29 1.69 1.55 -16.35
CA ILE A 29 1.14 1.53 -17.70
C ILE A 29 -0.24 2.18 -17.74
N TYR A 30 -1.14 1.78 -16.84
CA TYR A 30 -2.51 2.28 -16.83
C TYR A 30 -2.84 3.16 -15.61
N GLY A 31 -1.92 3.29 -14.64
CA GLY A 31 -2.15 4.12 -13.47
C GLY A 31 -3.30 3.62 -12.58
N THR A 32 -3.60 2.31 -12.59
CA THR A 32 -4.76 1.76 -11.88
C THR A 32 -4.63 1.82 -10.36
N TYR A 33 -3.41 1.79 -9.85
CA TYR A 33 -3.14 1.94 -8.42
C TYR A 33 -1.72 2.43 -8.14
N ALA A 34 -1.51 2.96 -6.93
CA ALA A 34 -0.20 3.23 -6.36
C ALA A 34 -0.23 3.01 -4.84
N VAL A 35 0.75 2.30 -4.31
CA VAL A 35 0.92 2.01 -2.88
C VAL A 35 2.22 2.63 -2.40
N PHE A 36 2.08 3.46 -1.38
CA PHE A 36 3.16 4.14 -0.70
C PHE A 36 3.25 3.69 0.74
N VAL A 37 4.46 3.70 1.28
CA VAL A 37 4.71 3.53 2.70
C VAL A 37 5.65 4.62 3.19
N LYS A 38 5.53 4.96 4.47
CA LYS A 38 6.53 5.74 5.18
C LYS A 38 6.67 5.22 6.60
N LYS A 39 7.72 5.67 7.28
CA LYS A 39 7.98 5.31 8.66
C LYS A 39 8.11 6.56 9.53
N THR A 40 7.30 6.62 10.57
CA THR A 40 7.33 7.72 11.55
C THR A 40 7.35 7.10 12.94
N ASP A 41 8.31 7.52 13.78
CA ASP A 41 8.47 7.02 15.15
C ASP A 41 8.52 5.49 15.27
N GLY A 42 9.16 4.83 14.29
CA GLY A 42 9.27 3.37 14.25
C GLY A 42 8.07 2.66 13.64
N ILE A 43 6.94 3.34 13.47
CA ILE A 43 5.68 2.77 13.00
C ILE A 43 5.58 2.93 11.48
N LEU A 44 5.25 1.85 10.77
CA LEU A 44 4.91 1.92 9.36
C LEU A 44 3.52 2.53 9.16
N GLN A 45 3.41 3.40 8.17
CA GLN A 45 2.15 3.93 7.67
C GLN A 45 2.05 3.55 6.19
N TRP A 46 0.82 3.39 5.71
CA TRP A 46 0.57 3.11 4.31
C TRP A 46 -0.44 4.09 3.74
N ARG A 47 -0.29 4.31 2.44
CA ARG A 47 -1.19 5.09 1.62
C ARG A 47 -1.41 4.33 0.31
N ILE A 48 -2.65 4.25 -0.14
CA ILE A 48 -3.00 3.68 -1.43
C ILE A 48 -3.82 4.69 -2.22
N MET A 49 -3.54 4.75 -3.51
CA MET A 49 -4.30 5.52 -4.48
C MET A 49 -4.87 4.52 -5.50
N SER A 50 -6.15 4.65 -5.83
CA SER A 50 -6.82 3.90 -6.88
C SER A 50 -7.88 4.78 -7.52
N GLY A 51 -7.78 5.00 -8.83
CA GLY A 51 -8.61 6.01 -9.51
C GLY A 51 -8.37 7.40 -8.92
N ASN A 52 -9.46 8.07 -8.52
CA ASN A 52 -9.42 9.42 -7.94
C ASN A 52 -9.38 9.41 -6.41
N ASN A 53 -9.28 8.24 -5.79
CA ASN A 53 -9.41 8.11 -4.36
C ASN A 53 -8.11 7.68 -3.70
N GLU A 54 -7.85 8.30 -2.56
CA GLU A 54 -6.72 8.04 -1.70
C GLU A 54 -7.22 7.52 -0.36
N ILE A 55 -6.58 6.48 0.15
CA ILE A 55 -6.73 6.03 1.52
C ILE A 55 -5.37 6.07 2.21
N GLU A 56 -5.33 6.66 3.40
CA GLU A 56 -4.18 6.66 4.30
C GLU A 56 -4.59 6.08 5.65
N LEU A 57 -3.80 5.15 6.17
CA LEU A 57 -4.01 4.61 7.52
C LEU A 57 -2.75 4.80 8.36
N THR A 58 -2.93 5.44 9.50
CA THR A 58 -1.89 5.78 10.46
C THR A 58 -2.20 5.12 11.81
N PRO A 59 -1.34 4.21 12.31
CA PRO A 59 -1.51 3.67 13.66
C PRO A 59 -1.33 4.72 14.74
N LYS A 60 -2.03 4.51 15.84
CA LYS A 60 -1.92 5.27 17.09
C LYS A 60 -1.83 4.31 18.27
N SER A 61 -1.48 4.84 19.43
CA SER A 61 -1.43 4.10 20.70
C SER A 61 -2.74 3.40 21.05
N ASP A 62 -3.88 3.96 20.64
CA ASP A 62 -5.24 3.54 20.99
C ASP A 62 -6.06 3.06 19.78
N GLY A 63 -5.44 2.86 18.62
CA GLY A 63 -6.14 2.43 17.40
C GLY A 63 -5.49 2.96 16.13
N TYR A 64 -6.31 3.49 15.22
CA TYR A 64 -5.86 3.94 13.90
C TYR A 64 -6.61 5.20 13.48
N ILE A 65 -5.92 6.13 12.82
CA ILE A 65 -6.57 7.15 12.00
C ILE A 65 -6.66 6.60 10.59
N LEU A 66 -7.88 6.56 10.06
CA LEU A 66 -8.13 6.38 8.65
C LEU A 66 -8.48 7.73 8.03
N LYS A 67 -7.81 8.07 6.93
CA LYS A 67 -8.17 9.20 6.08
C LYS A 67 -8.59 8.71 4.71
N ILE A 68 -9.63 9.34 4.17
CA ILE A 68 -10.12 9.13 2.81
C ILE A 68 -10.04 10.48 2.12
N ASN A 69 -9.29 10.58 1.04
CA ASN A 69 -9.07 11.83 0.29
C ASN A 69 -8.62 13.00 1.18
N GLY A 70 -7.74 12.72 2.15
CA GLY A 70 -7.21 13.70 3.10
C GLY A 70 -8.13 13.99 4.29
N GLU A 71 -9.42 13.64 4.23
CA GLU A 71 -10.36 13.85 5.32
C GLU A 71 -10.34 12.68 6.30
N ARG A 72 -10.34 12.97 7.60
CA ARG A 72 -10.45 11.93 8.63
C ARG A 72 -11.83 11.30 8.52
N ALA A 73 -11.87 9.99 8.35
CA ALA A 73 -13.12 9.28 8.34
C ALA A 73 -13.61 9.06 9.77
N GLU A 74 -14.73 9.69 10.13
CA GLU A 74 -15.39 9.50 11.42
C GLU A 74 -16.35 8.31 11.35
N ASN A 75 -16.49 7.56 12.46
CA ASN A 75 -17.47 6.46 12.62
C ASN A 75 -17.34 5.29 11.63
N ILE A 76 -16.13 4.97 11.15
CA ILE A 76 -15.93 3.71 10.44
C ILE A 76 -15.86 2.60 11.49
N GLU A 77 -17.01 1.97 11.76
CA GLU A 77 -16.98 0.64 12.37
C GLU A 77 -16.05 -0.22 11.50
N PRO A 78 -15.00 -0.83 12.08
CA PRO A 78 -13.98 -1.55 11.32
C PRO A 78 -14.50 -2.76 10.51
N MET A 79 -15.80 -3.00 10.44
CA MET A 79 -16.36 -4.15 9.77
C MET A 79 -17.16 -3.71 8.54
N ILE A 80 -16.63 -4.06 7.36
CA ILE A 80 -17.31 -4.15 6.07
C ILE A 80 -17.28 -2.88 5.21
N GLY A 81 -16.36 -2.87 4.25
CA GLY A 81 -16.51 -2.19 2.95
C GLY A 81 -16.74 -0.69 3.04
N ILE A 82 -15.65 0.08 3.11
CA ILE A 82 -15.70 1.52 2.92
C ILE A 82 -16.15 1.78 1.48
N ARG A 83 -17.43 2.11 1.35
CA ARG A 83 -17.99 2.61 0.10
C ARG A 83 -17.62 4.07 -0.01
N ILE A 84 -16.50 4.37 -0.65
CA ILE A 84 -16.19 5.75 -1.03
C ILE A 84 -17.33 6.24 -1.94
N PRO A 85 -18.01 7.34 -1.60
CA PRO A 85 -19.31 7.66 -2.17
C PRO A 85 -19.13 8.36 -3.52
N THR A 86 -19.20 7.60 -4.62
CA THR A 86 -19.49 8.22 -5.94
C THR A 86 -20.48 7.44 -6.78
N THR A 87 -20.63 6.11 -6.63
CA THR A 87 -21.47 5.33 -7.58
C THR A 87 -22.14 4.06 -7.02
N GLY A 88 -22.21 3.88 -5.69
CA GLY A 88 -22.82 2.67 -5.09
C GLY A 88 -21.98 1.40 -5.23
N ARG A 89 -20.76 1.49 -5.75
CA ARG A 89 -19.74 0.44 -5.72
C ARG A 89 -18.67 0.79 -4.68
N TRP A 90 -18.14 -0.22 -4.00
CA TRP A 90 -16.98 -0.03 -3.13
C TRP A 90 -15.73 0.07 -3.99
N GLU A 91 -14.77 0.89 -3.56
CA GLU A 91 -13.45 0.97 -4.20
C GLU A 91 -12.39 0.25 -3.36
N PHE A 92 -12.52 0.35 -2.05
CA PHE A 92 -11.63 -0.28 -1.09
C PHE A 92 -12.45 -1.05 -0.06
N ARG A 93 -11.93 -2.20 0.33
CA ARG A 93 -12.43 -2.93 1.49
C ARG A 93 -11.29 -3.09 2.47
N ILE A 94 -11.49 -2.62 3.69
CA ILE A 94 -10.55 -2.80 4.80
C ILE A 94 -11.21 -3.78 5.78
N SER A 95 -10.53 -4.88 6.07
CA SER A 95 -11.00 -5.92 6.98
C SER A 95 -9.96 -6.15 8.08
N PRO A 96 -10.26 -5.88 9.35
CA PRO A 96 -9.35 -6.14 10.45
C PRO A 96 -9.29 -7.64 10.76
N TYR A 97 -8.10 -8.09 11.12
CA TYR A 97 -7.84 -9.45 11.59
C TYR A 97 -6.77 -9.39 12.69
N GLY A 98 -7.22 -9.32 13.95
CA GLY A 98 -6.33 -9.06 15.09
C GLY A 98 -5.64 -7.70 14.95
N SER A 99 -4.30 -7.70 14.94
CA SER A 99 -3.46 -6.50 14.75
C SER A 99 -3.15 -6.19 13.27
N THR A 100 -3.72 -6.96 12.35
CA THR A 100 -3.46 -6.87 10.91
C THR A 100 -4.69 -6.35 10.18
N PHE A 101 -4.49 -5.67 9.05
CA PHE A 101 -5.55 -5.26 8.14
C PHE A 101 -5.35 -5.91 6.79
N ILE A 102 -6.44 -6.41 6.21
CA ILE A 102 -6.51 -6.82 4.82
C ILE A 102 -7.19 -5.69 4.05
N ILE A 103 -6.49 -5.14 3.06
CA ILE A 103 -7.00 -4.08 2.19
C ILE A 103 -7.14 -4.64 0.78
N GLU A 104 -8.34 -4.59 0.24
CA GLU A 104 -8.66 -5.10 -1.09
C GLU A 104 -9.13 -3.95 -1.97
N LEU A 105 -8.67 -3.92 -3.23
CA LEU A 105 -9.22 -3.04 -4.26
C LEU A 105 -10.37 -3.71 -5.00
N SER A 106 -11.34 -2.93 -5.45
CA SER A 106 -12.49 -3.44 -6.22
C SER A 106 -12.13 -4.03 -7.58
N ASN A 107 -11.03 -3.55 -8.17
CA ASN A 107 -10.48 -4.10 -9.40
C ASN A 107 -9.74 -5.44 -9.22
N LYS A 108 -9.51 -5.88 -7.97
CA LYS A 108 -8.80 -7.11 -7.60
C LYS A 108 -7.38 -7.26 -8.17
N LEU A 109 -6.78 -6.17 -8.64
CA LEU A 109 -5.42 -6.20 -9.19
C LEU A 109 -4.37 -6.33 -8.08
N VAL A 110 -4.63 -5.71 -6.92
CA VAL A 110 -3.78 -5.83 -5.74
C VAL A 110 -4.59 -5.95 -4.46
N SER A 111 -3.98 -6.57 -3.45
CA SER A 111 -4.44 -6.60 -2.08
C SER A 111 -3.25 -6.45 -1.14
N LEU A 112 -3.47 -5.82 0.02
CA LEU A 112 -2.44 -5.56 1.00
C LEU A 112 -2.77 -6.29 2.29
N VAL A 113 -1.75 -6.86 2.90
CA VAL A 113 -1.78 -7.32 4.29
C VAL A 113 -0.86 -6.40 5.06
N TYR A 114 -1.43 -5.66 6.01
CA TYR A 114 -0.75 -4.59 6.73
C TYR A 114 -0.71 -4.86 8.23
N SER A 115 0.46 -4.70 8.83
CA SER A 115 0.69 -4.61 10.27
C SER A 115 1.59 -3.40 10.58
N SER A 116 1.67 -2.97 11.84
CA SER A 116 2.51 -1.82 12.24
C SER A 116 4.01 -2.00 11.93
N ASP A 117 4.44 -3.22 11.65
CA ASP A 117 5.83 -3.60 11.37
C ASP A 117 6.06 -4.18 9.96
N SER A 118 5.01 -4.40 9.15
CA SER A 118 5.16 -4.96 7.80
C SER A 118 4.04 -4.56 6.85
N VAL A 119 4.36 -4.52 5.56
CA VAL A 119 3.38 -4.41 4.47
C VAL A 119 3.68 -5.52 3.46
N THR A 120 2.70 -6.37 3.19
CA THR A 120 2.77 -7.40 2.16
C THR A 120 1.79 -7.04 1.05
N LEU A 121 2.28 -7.02 -0.18
CA LEU A 121 1.46 -6.83 -1.37
C LEU A 121 1.25 -8.16 -2.09
N ILE A 122 0.00 -8.45 -2.41
CA ILE A 122 -0.40 -9.56 -3.27
C ILE A 122 -0.91 -8.93 -4.56
N ALA A 123 -0.36 -9.32 -5.70
CA ALA A 123 -0.67 -8.74 -7.00
C ALA A 123 -1.12 -9.82 -7.99
N SER A 124 -2.06 -9.48 -8.88
CA SER A 124 -2.44 -10.32 -10.01
C SER A 124 -1.30 -10.42 -11.02
N ASP A 125 -1.18 -11.60 -11.63
CA ASP A 125 -0.30 -11.88 -12.78
C ASP A 125 -0.54 -10.94 -13.97
N PHE A 126 -1.74 -10.35 -14.10
CA PHE A 126 -2.03 -9.32 -15.10
C PHE A 126 -1.05 -8.12 -15.04
N LEU A 127 -0.48 -7.85 -13.86
CA LEU A 127 0.46 -6.76 -13.62
C LEU A 127 1.91 -7.13 -13.94
N GLN A 128 2.20 -8.38 -14.35
CA GLN A 128 3.54 -8.82 -14.72
C GLN A 128 4.17 -7.89 -15.77
N GLY A 129 5.33 -7.32 -15.42
CA GLY A 129 6.07 -6.38 -16.26
C GLY A 129 5.45 -4.97 -16.35
N LYS A 130 4.33 -4.69 -15.65
CA LYS A 130 3.61 -3.40 -15.67
C LYS A 130 3.71 -2.63 -14.35
N MET A 131 4.37 -3.22 -13.36
CA MET A 131 4.54 -2.62 -12.04
C MET A 131 5.82 -1.78 -11.97
N MET A 132 5.85 -0.83 -11.04
CA MET A 132 7.05 -0.10 -10.64
C MET A 132 7.07 0.11 -9.14
N GLY A 133 8.21 0.52 -8.59
CA GLY A 133 8.43 0.73 -7.16
C GLY A 133 9.29 -0.36 -6.54
N LEU A 134 9.48 -0.28 -5.22
CA LEU A 134 10.46 -1.10 -4.51
C LEU A 134 10.19 -2.62 -4.54
N CYS A 135 8.95 -3.06 -4.77
CA CYS A 135 8.63 -4.48 -4.93
C CYS A 135 9.03 -5.05 -6.31
N GLY A 136 9.48 -4.20 -7.23
CA GLY A 136 9.92 -4.61 -8.57
C GLY A 136 8.77 -4.74 -9.58
N ARG A 137 9.05 -5.43 -10.69
CA ARG A 137 8.19 -5.51 -11.87
C ARG A 137 7.50 -6.86 -12.06
N MET A 138 7.81 -7.87 -11.25
CA MET A 138 7.35 -9.26 -11.43
C MET A 138 7.80 -9.87 -12.77
N ASP A 139 8.95 -9.46 -13.30
CA ASP A 139 9.49 -9.92 -14.59
C ASP A 139 10.81 -10.72 -14.44
N GLY A 140 11.20 -11.03 -13.20
CA GLY A 140 12.41 -11.78 -12.88
C GLY A 140 13.68 -10.94 -12.75
N THR A 141 13.61 -9.61 -12.91
CA THR A 141 14.80 -8.74 -12.95
C THR A 141 15.33 -8.32 -11.58
N HIS A 142 14.48 -8.25 -10.54
CA HIS A 142 14.84 -7.68 -9.24
C HIS A 142 15.13 -8.74 -8.17
N LYS A 143 15.95 -9.75 -8.52
CA LYS A 143 16.37 -10.82 -7.59
C LYS A 143 17.49 -10.42 -6.63
N THR A 144 18.36 -9.50 -7.07
CA THR A 144 19.55 -9.08 -6.30
C THR A 144 19.73 -7.57 -6.27
N LEU A 145 19.06 -6.83 -7.16
CA LEU A 145 19.19 -5.39 -7.31
C LEU A 145 17.91 -4.69 -6.89
N LEU A 146 18.06 -3.67 -6.04
CA LEU A 146 16.93 -2.87 -5.58
C LEU A 146 16.36 -2.10 -6.79
N PRO A 147 15.03 -2.13 -7.01
CA PRO A 147 14.40 -1.21 -7.96
C PRO A 147 14.67 0.24 -7.59
N LYS A 148 14.49 1.14 -8.56
CA LYS A 148 14.53 2.57 -8.30
C LYS A 148 13.46 2.95 -7.25
N ALA A 149 13.88 3.67 -6.22
CA ALA A 149 12.98 4.27 -5.24
C ALA A 149 12.34 5.54 -5.84
N TYR A 150 11.04 5.72 -5.57
CA TYR A 150 10.30 6.92 -5.94
C TYR A 150 9.63 7.45 -4.69
N HIS A 151 9.66 8.76 -4.50
CA HIS A 151 9.09 9.43 -3.34
C HIS A 151 8.05 10.43 -3.80
N LEU A 152 6.95 10.60 -3.02
CA LEU A 152 6.09 11.76 -3.21
C LEU A 152 6.88 13.00 -2.79
N SER A 153 6.99 13.97 -3.69
CA SER A 153 7.43 15.31 -3.34
C SER A 153 6.33 16.00 -2.54
N ASP A 154 6.66 16.53 -1.37
CA ASP A 154 5.76 17.43 -0.65
C ASP A 154 5.51 18.65 -1.55
N VAL A 155 4.25 18.88 -1.93
CA VAL A 155 3.80 20.08 -2.66
C VAL A 155 3.39 21.13 -1.64
#